data_AF-A0A9X1C9E8-F1
#
_entry.id   AF-A0A9X1C9E8-F1
#
_cell.length_a   1.000
_cell.length_b   1.000
_cell.length_c   1.000
_cell.angle_alpha   90.00
_cell.angle_beta   90.00
_cell.angle_gamma   90.00
#
_symmetry.space_group_name_H-M   'P 1'
#
loop_
_entity.id
_entity.type
_entity.pdbx_description
1 polymer ?
#
loop_
_entity_poly.entity_id
_entity_poly.type
_entity_poly.pdbx_seq_one_letter_code
_entity_poly.pdbx_strand_id
1 'polypeptide(L)'
;MKAIIFVLMVFGAMGSVYAHAEKSLILLDTISVFNDNIEYQVTDSQTNITLNISTEDPRTIQSILHHGLTVYFDLKGKEKKKVAITYPKEPLKMAKKPEAAPENDFQTEAEVMQMRQDIKTLVDDYFSEDAVFLCYDNTDYFNVLLNRLGIIATYSYNVEDGVLNYQLTLPKEKIKEKSKQDFSKLKIGVVTAQQEKSSTEDRTEDFGSEQRGPGGSGGGPPGGGGGSGGGGRGGQSQDQQPPMDGDENGPVVIDFWFDAHM
;
A
#
# COMPACT_ATOMS: atom_id res chain seq x y z
N MET A 1 91.41 -8.85 26.99
CA MET A 1 91.10 -10.03 26.16
C MET A 1 89.61 -9.99 25.82
N LYS A 2 89.28 -10.00 24.52
CA LYS A 2 88.10 -10.60 23.83
C LYS A 2 86.75 -10.54 24.59
N ALA A 3 85.81 -9.66 24.22
CA ALA A 3 84.70 -9.87 23.26
C ALA A 3 83.71 -10.97 23.75
N ILE A 4 82.37 -10.80 23.80
CA ILE A 4 81.44 -10.46 22.70
C ILE A 4 80.06 -9.99 23.25
N ILE A 5 79.40 -9.14 22.46
CA ILE A 5 78.07 -8.49 22.50
C ILE A 5 76.91 -9.46 22.15
N PHE A 6 75.67 -9.20 22.63
CA PHE A 6 74.36 -9.16 21.90
C PHE A 6 73.20 -9.11 22.94
N VAL A 7 72.56 -7.99 23.28
CA VAL A 7 71.54 -7.15 22.58
C VAL A 7 70.31 -7.91 22.05
N LEU A 8 69.15 -7.73 22.72
CA LEU A 8 67.92 -7.23 22.07
C LEU A 8 66.80 -6.90 23.08
N MET A 9 66.39 -5.62 23.05
CA MET A 9 65.18 -5.07 23.64
C MET A 9 63.94 -5.61 22.94
N VAL A 10 62.86 -5.89 23.69
CA VAL A 10 61.50 -5.46 23.31
C VAL A 10 60.73 -5.12 24.59
N PHE A 11 60.76 -3.84 24.98
CA PHE A 11 59.68 -3.26 25.78
C PHE A 11 58.47 -3.16 24.85
N GLY A 12 57.54 -4.11 24.96
CA GLY A 12 56.22 -3.98 24.35
C GLY A 12 55.48 -2.85 25.03
N ALA A 13 55.52 -1.67 24.42
CA ALA A 13 54.62 -0.58 24.75
C ALA A 13 53.18 -1.09 24.58
N MET A 14 52.44 -1.12 25.69
CA MET A 14 50.98 -1.26 25.69
C MET A 14 50.39 0.01 25.04
N GLY A 15 50.38 0.05 23.71
CA GLY A 15 49.50 0.92 22.96
C GLY A 15 48.11 0.29 22.99
N SER A 16 47.28 0.71 23.94
CA SER A 16 45.84 0.48 23.87
C SER A 16 45.34 1.15 22.60
N VAL A 17 44.94 0.35 21.61
CA VAL A 17 44.18 0.82 20.45
C VAL A 17 42.83 1.28 21.01
N TYR A 18 42.73 2.56 21.31
CA TYR A 18 41.43 3.21 21.48
C TYR A 18 40.75 3.18 20.12
N ALA A 19 39.87 2.21 19.91
CA ALA A 19 38.86 2.28 18.87
C ALA A 19 37.99 3.50 19.19
N HIS A 20 38.26 4.61 18.51
CA HIS A 20 37.41 5.78 18.54
C HIS A 20 36.11 5.37 17.84
N ALA A 21 35.14 4.89 18.61
CA ALA A 21 33.76 4.78 18.15
C ALA A 21 33.27 6.21 17.94
N GLU A 22 33.39 6.72 16.71
CA GLU A 22 32.62 7.88 16.31
C GLU A 22 31.15 7.54 16.56
N LYS A 23 30.58 8.12 17.63
CA LYS A 23 29.13 8.27 17.74
C LYS A 23 28.72 9.13 16.55
N SER A 24 28.41 8.51 15.42
CA SER A 24 27.60 9.17 14.41
C SER A 24 26.28 9.52 15.11
N LEU A 25 26.11 10.80 15.46
CA LEU A 25 24.81 11.33 15.82
C LEU A 25 23.94 11.15 14.57
N ILE A 26 23.16 10.07 14.52
CA ILE A 26 22.16 9.90 13.49
C ILE A 26 21.12 10.97 13.81
N LEU A 27 21.09 12.03 13.02
CA LEU A 27 20.03 13.04 13.08
C LEU A 27 18.82 12.38 12.42
N LEU A 28 17.88 11.92 13.24
CA LEU A 28 16.59 11.41 12.78
C LEU A 28 15.56 12.52 12.92
N ASP A 29 15.16 13.08 11.79
CA ASP A 29 13.98 13.95 11.76
C ASP A 29 12.75 13.07 11.60
N THR A 30 11.75 13.27 12.46
CA THR A 30 10.51 12.46 12.46
C THR A 30 9.30 13.37 12.28
N ILE A 31 8.45 13.00 11.32
CA ILE A 31 7.18 13.66 11.03
C ILE A 31 6.06 12.69 11.39
N SER A 32 5.09 13.11 12.20
CA SER A 32 3.90 12.33 12.52
C SER A 32 2.65 13.08 12.03
N VAL A 33 1.78 12.38 11.30
CA VAL A 33 0.51 12.89 10.78
C VAL A 33 -0.57 11.88 11.13
N PHE A 34 -1.74 12.35 11.55
CA PHE A 34 -2.90 11.50 11.84
C PHE A 34 -4.05 11.87 10.90
N ASN A 35 -4.63 10.89 10.23
CA ASN A 35 -5.78 11.06 9.35
C ASN A 35 -6.64 9.78 9.37
N ASP A 36 -7.95 9.92 9.54
CA ASP A 36 -8.95 8.85 9.46
C ASP A 36 -8.60 7.58 10.26
N ASN A 37 -8.23 7.75 11.53
CA ASN A 37 -7.82 6.67 12.45
C ASN A 37 -6.53 5.94 12.07
N ILE A 38 -5.69 6.59 11.25
CA ILE A 38 -4.39 6.09 10.83
C ILE A 38 -3.33 7.10 11.24
N GLU A 39 -2.31 6.63 11.96
CA GLU A 39 -1.09 7.39 12.21
C GLU A 39 -0.04 7.05 11.14
N TYR A 40 0.53 8.09 10.55
CA TYR A 40 1.62 8.03 9.59
C TYR A 40 2.84 8.68 10.22
N GLN A 41 3.91 7.90 10.39
CA GLN A 41 5.17 8.40 10.91
C GLN A 41 6.26 8.21 9.86
N VAL A 42 6.93 9.30 9.49
CA VAL A 42 8.07 9.25 8.57
C VAL A 42 9.31 9.63 9.33
N THR A 43 10.31 8.77 9.30
CA THR A 43 11.62 9.03 9.86
C THR A 43 12.63 9.15 8.75
N ASP A 44 13.34 10.29 8.76
CA ASP A 44 14.45 10.51 7.86
C ASP A 44 15.77 10.02 8.45
N SER A 45 16.57 9.35 7.63
CA SER A 45 17.96 9.04 7.95
C SER A 45 18.87 9.49 6.81
N GLN A 46 20.18 9.43 6.99
CA GLN A 46 21.12 9.86 5.95
C GLN A 46 20.93 9.10 4.62
N THR A 47 20.58 7.81 4.69
CA THR A 47 20.51 6.91 3.53
C THR A 47 19.10 6.44 3.19
N ASN A 48 18.20 6.38 4.17
CA ASN A 48 16.87 5.80 4.01
C ASN A 48 15.77 6.73 4.50
N ILE A 49 14.59 6.57 3.93
CA ILE A 49 13.34 7.07 4.49
C ILE A 49 12.58 5.85 5.02
N THR A 50 12.08 5.94 6.25
CA THR A 50 11.21 4.90 6.84
C THR A 50 9.83 5.50 7.07
N LEU A 51 8.80 4.87 6.53
CA LEU A 51 7.40 5.17 6.78
C LEU A 51 6.81 4.05 7.66
N ASN A 52 6.26 4.42 8.80
CA ASN A 52 5.41 3.57 9.62
C ASN A 52 3.96 4.05 9.47
N ILE A 53 3.05 3.10 9.29
CA ILE A 53 1.61 3.34 9.24
C ILE A 53 0.97 2.44 10.28
N SER A 54 0.23 3.01 11.22
CA SER A 54 -0.41 2.26 12.29
C SER A 54 -1.89 2.61 12.42
N THR A 55 -2.71 1.61 12.73
CA THR A 55 -4.14 1.79 13.00
C THR A 55 -4.66 0.70 13.92
N GLU A 56 -5.62 1.07 14.77
CA GLU A 56 -6.41 0.15 15.60
C GLU A 56 -7.85 0.01 15.10
N ASP A 57 -8.24 0.76 14.06
CA ASP A 57 -9.60 0.74 13.53
C ASP A 57 -9.88 -0.56 12.75
N PRO A 58 -10.84 -1.41 13.17
CA PRO A 58 -11.05 -2.71 12.55
C PRO A 58 -11.43 -2.65 11.07
N ARG A 59 -12.20 -1.63 10.66
CA ARG A 59 -12.63 -1.47 9.26
C ARG A 59 -11.44 -1.10 8.37
N THR A 60 -10.59 -0.21 8.85
CA THR A 60 -9.34 0.18 8.18
C THR A 60 -8.36 -0.98 8.11
N ILE A 61 -8.18 -1.74 9.21
CA ILE A 61 -7.36 -2.96 9.22
C ILE A 61 -7.83 -3.92 8.13
N GLN A 62 -9.12 -4.26 8.10
CA GLN A 62 -9.67 -5.16 7.07
C GLN A 62 -9.40 -4.63 5.67
N SER A 63 -9.64 -3.35 5.41
CA SER A 63 -9.35 -2.77 4.09
C SER A 63 -7.88 -2.94 3.69
N ILE A 64 -6.94 -2.64 4.60
CA ILE A 64 -5.51 -2.82 4.36
C ILE A 64 -5.17 -4.29 4.11
N LEU A 65 -5.74 -5.23 4.87
CA LEU A 65 -5.47 -6.66 4.66
C LEU A 65 -6.01 -7.19 3.32
N HIS A 66 -7.17 -6.71 2.90
CA HIS A 66 -7.85 -7.12 1.66
C HIS A 66 -7.26 -6.49 0.40
N HIS A 67 -6.71 -5.28 0.52
CA HIS A 67 -6.27 -4.50 -0.64
C HIS A 67 -4.77 -4.25 -0.66
N GLY A 68 -4.07 -4.35 0.46
CA GLY A 68 -2.69 -3.91 0.57
C GLY A 68 -2.58 -2.38 0.43
N LEU A 69 -1.34 -1.89 0.43
CA LEU A 69 -1.04 -0.47 0.30
C LEU A 69 -0.16 -0.20 -0.91
N THR A 70 -0.45 0.90 -1.61
CA THR A 70 0.49 1.54 -2.53
C THR A 70 0.93 2.86 -1.91
N VAL A 71 2.24 2.99 -1.69
CA VAL A 71 2.88 4.20 -1.16
C VAL A 71 3.59 4.92 -2.29
N TYR A 72 3.19 6.15 -2.58
CA TYR A 72 3.78 7.03 -3.57
C TYR A 72 4.76 8.02 -2.95
N PHE A 73 5.83 8.32 -3.70
CA PHE A 73 6.84 9.31 -3.33
C PHE A 73 6.95 10.35 -4.44
N ASP A 74 6.71 11.62 -4.13
CA ASP A 74 6.90 12.72 -5.09
C ASP A 74 7.81 13.81 -4.54
N LEU A 75 9.05 13.83 -5.02
CA LEU A 75 10.07 14.83 -4.65
C LEU A 75 9.72 16.25 -5.11
N LYS A 76 8.75 16.40 -6.02
CA LYS A 76 8.33 17.71 -6.54
C LYS A 76 7.18 18.32 -5.76
N GLY A 77 6.56 17.57 -4.86
CA GLY A 77 5.41 18.01 -4.05
C GLY A 77 4.15 18.29 -4.86
N LYS A 78 3.98 17.63 -6.01
CA LYS A 78 2.85 17.75 -6.95
C LYS A 78 1.98 16.50 -7.02
N GLU A 79 2.14 15.59 -6.06
CA GLU A 79 1.34 14.36 -5.89
C GLU A 79 1.38 13.46 -7.15
N LYS A 80 2.55 13.38 -7.78
CA LYS A 80 2.74 12.54 -8.97
C LYS A 80 2.97 11.08 -8.61
N LYS A 81 2.13 10.20 -9.13
CA LYS A 81 2.18 8.74 -8.98
C LYS A 81 3.24 8.05 -9.86
N LYS A 82 4.47 8.60 -9.89
CA LYS A 82 5.58 8.08 -10.74
C LYS A 82 6.54 7.17 -10.00
N VAL A 83 6.62 7.30 -8.68
CA VAL A 83 7.46 6.45 -7.85
C VAL A 83 6.56 5.86 -6.78
N ALA A 84 6.47 4.53 -6.73
CA ALA A 84 5.53 3.84 -5.86
C ALA A 84 6.05 2.49 -5.39
N ILE A 85 5.65 2.08 -4.20
CA ILE A 85 5.83 0.73 -3.69
C ILE A 85 4.46 0.16 -3.34
N THR A 86 4.12 -0.98 -3.91
CA THR A 86 2.89 -1.71 -3.60
C THR A 86 3.23 -3.00 -2.87
N TYR A 87 2.67 -3.17 -1.67
CA TYR A 87 2.86 -4.36 -0.85
C TYR A 87 1.60 -4.66 -0.02
N PRO A 88 1.15 -5.93 0.04
CA PRO A 88 1.55 -7.03 -0.86
C PRO A 88 1.15 -6.74 -2.32
N LYS A 89 1.86 -7.34 -3.28
CA LYS A 89 1.50 -7.30 -4.71
C LYS A 89 0.13 -7.94 -4.95
N GLU A 90 -0.10 -9.08 -4.32
CA GLU A 90 -1.38 -9.78 -4.34
C GLU A 90 -1.93 -9.80 -2.91
N PRO A 91 -2.87 -8.89 -2.59
CA PRO A 91 -3.46 -8.84 -1.26
C PRO A 91 -4.40 -10.01 -1.01
N LEU A 92 -4.79 -10.19 0.25
CA LEU A 92 -5.55 -11.37 0.67
C LEU A 92 -6.90 -11.43 -0.03
N LYS A 93 -7.12 -12.50 -0.79
CA LYS A 93 -8.43 -12.83 -1.36
C LYS A 93 -9.30 -13.45 -0.26
N MET A 94 -9.91 -12.62 0.59
CA MET A 94 -10.89 -13.14 1.53
C MET A 94 -12.23 -13.38 0.81
N ALA A 95 -12.92 -14.46 1.16
CA ALA A 95 -14.25 -14.72 0.64
C ALA A 95 -15.19 -13.58 1.07
N LYS A 96 -16.01 -13.06 0.14
CA LYS A 96 -17.08 -12.11 0.48
C LYS A 96 -17.97 -12.76 1.54
N LYS A 97 -17.90 -12.25 2.77
CA LYS A 97 -18.83 -12.66 3.81
C LYS A 97 -20.23 -12.22 3.37
N PRO A 98 -21.28 -13.06 3.49
CA PRO A 98 -22.64 -12.66 3.17
C PRO A 98 -23.01 -11.40 3.94
N GLU A 99 -23.62 -10.46 3.24
CA GLU A 99 -24.09 -9.15 3.69
C GLU A 99 -25.29 -9.32 4.63
N ALA A 100 -25.05 -9.89 5.82
CA ALA A 100 -26.01 -10.02 6.92
C ALA A 100 -25.27 -10.59 8.15
N ALA A 101 -24.43 -9.80 8.80
CA ALA A 101 -24.19 -9.97 10.22
C ALA A 101 -24.87 -8.80 10.93
N PRO A 102 -25.74 -9.04 11.94
CA PRO A 102 -26.38 -7.95 12.65
C PRO A 102 -25.30 -7.06 13.31
N GLU A 103 -25.38 -5.75 13.07
CA GLU A 103 -24.47 -4.73 13.60
C GLU A 103 -24.59 -4.49 15.12
N ASN A 104 -25.32 -5.33 15.83
CA ASN A 104 -25.49 -5.21 17.26
C ASN A 104 -25.40 -6.61 17.88
N ASP A 105 -24.22 -6.97 18.34
CA ASP A 105 -24.10 -7.90 19.45
C ASP A 105 -22.84 -7.55 20.22
N PHE A 106 -22.99 -7.48 21.55
CA PHE A 106 -21.90 -7.29 22.49
C PHE A 106 -20.84 -8.36 22.22
N GLN A 107 -19.75 -7.97 21.55
CA GLN A 107 -18.63 -8.87 21.35
C GLN A 107 -18.03 -9.19 22.71
N THR A 108 -18.04 -10.47 23.06
CA THR A 108 -17.35 -10.93 24.27
C THR A 108 -15.85 -10.69 24.12
N GLU A 109 -15.15 -10.49 25.24
CA GLU A 109 -13.68 -10.34 25.23
C GLU A 109 -12.99 -11.51 24.53
N ALA A 110 -13.55 -12.73 24.67
CA ALA A 110 -13.07 -13.92 23.98
C ALA A 110 -13.23 -13.84 22.46
N GLU A 111 -14.34 -13.31 21.96
CA GLU A 111 -14.56 -13.11 20.51
C GLU A 111 -13.63 -12.04 19.95
N VAL A 112 -13.43 -10.93 20.68
CA VAL A 112 -12.45 -9.90 20.30
C VAL A 112 -11.06 -10.50 20.22
N MET A 113 -10.64 -11.24 21.25
CA MET A 113 -9.33 -11.89 21.27
C MET A 113 -9.16 -12.89 20.12
N GLN A 114 -10.20 -13.68 19.81
CA GLN A 114 -10.17 -14.59 18.68
C GLN A 114 -10.01 -13.85 17.35
N MET A 115 -10.77 -12.78 17.12
CA MET A 115 -10.63 -11.97 15.90
C MET A 115 -9.23 -11.38 15.76
N ARG A 116 -8.64 -10.91 16.86
CA ARG A 116 -7.26 -10.40 16.87
C ARG A 116 -6.25 -11.51 16.55
N GLN A 117 -6.46 -12.71 17.06
CA GLN A 117 -5.62 -13.85 16.75
C GLN A 117 -5.75 -14.27 15.27
N ASP A 118 -6.95 -14.21 14.72
CA ASP A 118 -7.21 -14.49 13.30
C ASP A 118 -6.47 -13.46 12.41
N ILE A 119 -6.54 -12.16 12.75
CA ILE A 119 -5.78 -11.11 12.06
C ILE A 119 -4.28 -11.38 12.12
N LYS A 120 -3.76 -11.75 13.30
CA LYS A 120 -2.35 -12.11 13.46
C LYS A 120 -1.94 -13.24 12.52
N THR A 121 -2.74 -14.30 12.46
CA THR A 121 -2.48 -15.44 11.56
C THR A 121 -2.53 -15.00 10.10
N LEU A 122 -3.47 -14.14 9.71
CA LEU A 122 -3.52 -13.58 8.35
C LEU A 122 -2.22 -12.85 7.99
N VAL A 123 -1.74 -11.98 8.87
CA VAL A 123 -0.51 -11.20 8.68
C VAL A 123 0.74 -12.09 8.61
N ASP A 124 0.86 -13.06 9.52
CA ASP A 124 2.07 -13.89 9.63
C ASP A 124 2.16 -14.96 8.52
N ASP A 125 1.04 -15.60 8.17
CA ASP A 125 1.06 -16.83 7.39
C ASP A 125 0.56 -16.69 5.94
N TYR A 126 -0.24 -15.66 5.65
CA TYR A 126 -0.95 -15.57 4.36
C TYR A 126 -0.55 -14.39 3.48
N PHE A 127 0.15 -13.40 4.02
CA PHE A 127 0.61 -12.27 3.21
C PHE A 127 1.63 -12.73 2.18
N SER A 128 1.42 -12.34 0.93
CA SER A 128 2.43 -12.52 -0.11
C SER A 128 3.66 -11.70 0.24
N GLU A 129 4.83 -12.33 0.14
CA GLU A 129 6.12 -11.64 0.26
C GLU A 129 6.49 -10.86 -1.02
N ASP A 130 5.69 -10.95 -2.08
CA ASP A 130 5.94 -10.21 -3.32
C ASP A 130 5.45 -8.76 -3.23
N ALA A 131 6.23 -7.86 -3.80
CA ALA A 131 5.97 -6.43 -3.88
C ALA A 131 6.29 -5.90 -5.28
N VAL A 132 5.81 -4.69 -5.54
CA VAL A 132 6.05 -3.97 -6.81
C VAL A 132 6.69 -2.62 -6.51
N PHE A 133 7.83 -2.33 -7.14
CA PHE A 133 8.45 -1.01 -7.14
C PHE A 133 8.30 -0.38 -8.52
N LEU A 134 7.50 0.69 -8.59
CA LEU A 134 7.38 1.54 -9.77
C LEU A 134 8.36 2.71 -9.63
N CYS A 135 9.19 2.92 -10.64
CA CYS A 135 10.08 4.08 -10.73
C CYS A 135 10.05 4.64 -12.15
N TYR A 136 9.26 5.69 -12.32
CA TYR A 136 8.90 6.30 -13.60
C TYR A 136 8.26 5.27 -14.54
N ASP A 137 8.98 4.85 -15.57
CA ASP A 137 8.49 3.90 -16.58
C ASP A 137 8.97 2.47 -16.30
N ASN A 138 9.78 2.26 -15.25
CA ASN A 138 10.31 0.96 -14.87
C ASN A 138 9.51 0.36 -13.72
N THR A 139 9.17 -0.92 -13.84
CA THR A 139 8.50 -1.68 -12.79
C THR A 139 9.36 -2.88 -12.42
N ASP A 140 9.79 -2.93 -11.16
CA ASP A 140 10.53 -4.05 -10.59
C ASP A 140 9.59 -4.86 -9.67
N TYR A 141 9.45 -6.15 -9.96
CA TYR A 141 8.81 -7.10 -9.05
C TYR A 141 9.88 -7.71 -8.14
N PHE A 142 9.65 -7.72 -6.84
CA PHE A 142 10.65 -8.19 -5.87
C PHE A 142 9.99 -8.88 -4.67
N ASN A 143 10.75 -9.76 -4.03
CA ASN A 143 10.37 -10.36 -2.75
C ASN A 143 10.92 -9.50 -1.59
N VAL A 144 10.09 -9.16 -0.61
CA VAL A 144 10.46 -8.23 0.48
C VAL A 144 11.55 -8.77 1.40
N LEU A 145 11.70 -10.10 1.50
CA LEU A 145 12.76 -10.75 2.28
C LEU A 145 14.06 -10.92 1.47
N LEU A 146 13.94 -11.09 0.15
CA LEU A 146 15.03 -11.45 -0.75
C LEU A 146 15.09 -10.50 -1.96
N ASN A 147 15.54 -9.25 -1.74
CA ASN A 147 15.75 -8.30 -2.82
C ASN A 147 17.11 -7.60 -2.77
N ARG A 148 17.55 -7.12 -3.94
CA ARG A 148 18.76 -6.28 -4.10
C ARG A 148 18.43 -4.78 -4.13
N LEU A 149 17.17 -4.42 -3.94
CA LEU A 149 16.73 -3.03 -3.96
C LEU A 149 17.02 -2.33 -2.63
N GLY A 150 17.24 -3.10 -1.55
CA GLY A 150 17.39 -2.57 -0.19
C GLY A 150 16.06 -2.04 0.36
N ILE A 151 14.95 -2.40 -0.28
CA ILE A 151 13.60 -2.02 0.14
C ILE A 151 13.12 -3.07 1.14
N ILE A 152 12.62 -2.61 2.27
CA ILE A 152 12.04 -3.46 3.31
C ILE A 152 10.58 -3.04 3.44
N ALA A 153 9.65 -3.97 3.34
CA ALA A 153 8.23 -3.75 3.60
C ALA A 153 7.71 -4.89 4.47
N THR A 154 7.09 -4.57 5.60
CA THR A 154 6.62 -5.57 6.57
C THR A 154 5.31 -5.15 7.20
N TYR A 155 4.41 -6.12 7.38
CA TYR A 155 3.26 -5.98 8.27
C TYR A 155 3.55 -6.67 9.60
N SER A 156 3.04 -6.11 10.68
CA SER A 156 2.98 -6.78 11.99
C SER A 156 1.69 -6.42 12.69
N TYR A 157 1.16 -7.33 13.49
CA TYR A 157 -0.07 -7.12 14.26
C TYR A 157 0.17 -7.42 15.73
N ASN A 158 -0.17 -6.45 16.59
CA ASN A 158 -0.13 -6.61 18.04
C ASN A 158 -1.51 -7.06 18.53
N VAL A 159 -1.61 -8.29 19.06
CA VAL A 159 -2.86 -8.88 19.54
C VAL A 159 -3.35 -8.24 20.85
N GLU A 160 -2.43 -7.75 21.69
CA GLU A 160 -2.78 -7.14 22.99
C GLU A 160 -3.41 -5.75 22.77
N ASP A 161 -2.79 -4.95 21.91
CA ASP A 161 -3.24 -3.58 21.63
C ASP A 161 -4.25 -3.52 20.48
N GLY A 162 -4.33 -4.56 19.65
CA GLY A 162 -5.20 -4.59 18.47
C GLY A 162 -4.70 -3.75 17.30
N VAL A 163 -3.41 -3.36 17.30
CA VAL A 163 -2.81 -2.42 16.34
C VAL A 163 -2.15 -3.17 15.19
N LEU A 164 -2.53 -2.81 13.96
CA LEU A 164 -1.81 -3.19 12.75
C LEU A 164 -0.73 -2.14 12.45
N ASN A 165 0.49 -2.60 12.18
CA ASN A 165 1.61 -1.78 11.77
C ASN A 165 2.10 -2.22 10.39
N TYR A 166 2.28 -1.26 9.50
CA TYR A 166 2.99 -1.39 8.24
C TYR A 166 4.26 -0.54 8.30
N GLN A 167 5.41 -1.15 8.03
CA GLN A 167 6.69 -0.45 7.93
C GLN A 167 7.22 -0.58 6.50
N LEU A 168 7.62 0.54 5.93
CA LEU A 168 8.31 0.63 4.63
C LEU A 168 9.61 1.41 4.78
N THR A 169 10.74 0.78 4.50
CA THR A 169 12.05 1.44 4.42
C THR A 169 12.55 1.44 2.99
N LEU A 170 12.92 2.62 2.49
CA LEU A 170 13.32 2.87 1.11
C LEU A 170 14.65 3.62 1.06
N PRO A 171 15.67 3.09 0.35
CA PRO A 171 16.91 3.82 0.13
C PRO A 171 16.67 5.06 -0.73
N LYS A 172 17.17 6.21 -0.27
CA LYS A 172 16.99 7.52 -0.91
C LYS A 172 17.48 7.54 -2.36
N GLU A 173 18.56 6.81 -2.66
CA GLU A 173 19.08 6.72 -4.03
C GLU A 173 18.12 6.07 -5.03
N LYS A 174 17.12 5.30 -4.57
CA LYS A 174 16.13 4.66 -5.46
C LYS A 174 15.14 5.65 -6.05
N ILE A 175 14.91 6.77 -5.37
CA ILE A 175 13.88 7.74 -5.74
C ILE A 175 14.43 9.12 -6.13
N LYS A 176 15.72 9.38 -5.85
CA LYS A 176 16.41 10.55 -6.39
C LYS A 176 16.45 10.50 -7.92
N GLU A 177 15.81 11.47 -8.56
CA GLU A 177 16.03 11.75 -9.97
C GLU A 177 17.51 12.14 -10.18
N LYS A 178 18.09 11.91 -11.37
CA LYS A 178 19.52 12.23 -11.67
C LYS A 178 19.90 13.72 -11.51
N SER A 179 18.96 14.59 -11.15
CA SER A 179 19.15 16.03 -10.94
C SER A 179 19.17 16.36 -9.44
N LYS A 180 19.59 17.58 -9.09
CA LYS A 180 19.78 18.11 -7.71
C LYS A 180 18.50 18.21 -6.86
N GLN A 181 17.52 17.33 -7.03
CA GLN A 181 16.34 17.28 -6.18
C GLN A 181 16.75 16.79 -4.79
N ASP A 182 16.45 17.61 -3.79
CA ASP A 182 16.49 17.25 -2.39
C ASP A 182 15.09 16.78 -1.94
N PHE A 183 14.97 16.37 -0.68
CA PHE A 183 13.71 15.89 -0.09
C PHE A 183 12.87 17.03 0.51
N SER A 184 13.27 18.28 0.30
CA SER A 184 12.64 19.46 0.93
C SER A 184 11.18 19.64 0.55
N LYS A 185 10.75 19.06 -0.58
CA LYS A 185 9.37 19.11 -1.09
C LYS A 185 8.74 17.72 -1.21
N LEU A 186 9.32 16.72 -0.56
CA LEU A 186 8.77 15.37 -0.59
C LEU A 186 7.33 15.40 -0.08
N LYS A 187 6.43 14.86 -0.89
CA LYS A 187 5.10 14.42 -0.48
C LYS A 187 5.03 12.90 -0.55
N ILE A 188 4.36 12.31 0.43
CA ILE A 188 4.06 10.89 0.46
C ILE A 188 2.56 10.71 0.31
N GLY A 189 2.17 9.85 -0.62
CA GLY A 189 0.78 9.44 -0.84
C GLY A 189 0.60 8.01 -0.40
N VAL A 190 -0.43 7.71 0.37
CA VAL A 190 -0.80 6.35 0.74
C VAL A 190 -2.18 6.07 0.19
N VAL A 191 -2.30 4.98 -0.57
CA VAL A 191 -3.59 4.50 -1.05
C VAL A 191 -3.77 3.03 -0.74
N THR A 192 -5.01 2.61 -0.48
CA THR A 192 -5.36 1.18 -0.58
C THR A 192 -5.14 0.76 -2.03
N ALA A 193 -4.40 -0.33 -2.27
CA ALA A 193 -4.15 -0.80 -3.62
C ALA A 193 -5.43 -1.45 -4.19
N GLN A 194 -6.38 -0.62 -4.63
CA GLN A 194 -7.47 -1.11 -5.45
C GLN A 194 -6.86 -1.66 -6.73
N GLN A 195 -7.26 -2.88 -7.12
CA GLN A 195 -7.08 -3.30 -8.52
C GLN A 195 -7.61 -2.15 -9.37
N GLU A 196 -6.76 -1.56 -10.21
CA GLU A 196 -7.23 -0.69 -11.27
C GLU A 196 -8.36 -1.46 -11.96
N LYS A 197 -9.60 -1.00 -11.79
CA LYS A 197 -10.62 -1.26 -12.79
C LYS A 197 -9.99 -0.66 -14.02
N SER A 198 -9.50 -1.51 -14.92
CA SER A 198 -9.00 -1.11 -16.21
C SER A 198 -9.96 -0.04 -16.70
N SER A 199 -9.48 1.19 -16.81
CA SER A 199 -10.16 2.20 -17.57
C SER A 199 -10.08 1.71 -19.01
N THR A 200 -10.95 0.77 -19.36
CA THR A 200 -11.38 0.60 -20.72
C THR A 200 -12.05 1.93 -21.03
N GLU A 201 -11.23 2.84 -21.58
CA GLU A 201 -11.70 3.94 -22.38
C GLU A 201 -12.91 3.45 -23.18
N ASP A 202 -13.98 4.23 -23.14
CA ASP A 202 -15.02 4.26 -24.15
C ASP A 202 -14.39 4.27 -25.54
N ARG A 203 -14.03 3.10 -26.03
CA ARG A 203 -13.91 2.81 -27.44
C ARG A 203 -15.21 2.13 -27.80
N THR A 204 -16.21 2.99 -28.00
CA THR A 204 -17.26 2.75 -28.98
C THR A 204 -16.57 2.64 -30.35
N GLU A 205 -15.89 1.52 -30.59
CA GLU A 205 -15.50 1.11 -31.93
C GLU A 205 -16.76 0.53 -32.58
N ASP A 206 -17.44 1.46 -33.26
CA ASP A 206 -18.29 1.22 -34.41
C ASP A 206 -17.66 0.17 -35.33
N PHE A 207 -18.13 -1.07 -35.21
CA PHE A 207 -17.98 -2.09 -36.25
C PHE A 207 -19.37 -2.51 -36.73
N GLY A 208 -19.95 -1.65 -37.55
CA GLY A 208 -20.83 -2.12 -38.61
C GLY A 208 -20.07 -3.13 -39.48
N SER A 209 -20.46 -4.40 -39.40
CA SER A 209 -20.28 -5.33 -40.50
C SER A 209 -21.44 -6.31 -40.56
N GLU A 210 -22.20 -6.16 -41.63
CA GLU A 210 -23.20 -7.09 -42.10
C GLU A 210 -22.57 -8.47 -42.36
N GLN A 211 -23.04 -9.49 -41.65
CA GLN A 211 -22.92 -10.85 -42.15
C GLN A 211 -24.23 -11.61 -41.95
N ARG A 212 -25.01 -11.64 -43.03
CA ARG A 212 -26.06 -12.61 -43.28
C ARG A 212 -25.47 -14.02 -43.26
N GLY A 213 -26.04 -14.89 -42.44
CA GLY A 213 -25.87 -16.35 -42.49
C GLY A 213 -27.24 -17.04 -42.43
N PRO A 214 -27.55 -18.00 -43.32
CA PRO A 214 -28.92 -18.46 -43.57
C PRO A 214 -29.31 -19.75 -42.83
N GLY A 215 -30.59 -19.86 -42.45
CA GLY A 215 -31.36 -21.12 -42.51
C GLY A 215 -31.39 -22.01 -41.25
N GLY A 216 -32.61 -22.44 -40.89
CA GLY A 216 -32.91 -23.57 -39.99
C GLY A 216 -33.95 -23.19 -38.91
N SER A 217 -35.24 -23.19 -39.21
CA SER A 217 -36.20 -24.31 -39.09
C SER A 217 -36.75 -24.57 -37.67
N GLY A 218 -38.06 -24.39 -37.53
CA GLY A 218 -38.91 -24.80 -36.39
C GLY A 218 -39.50 -23.57 -35.66
N GLY A 219 -40.78 -23.20 -35.74
CA GLY A 219 -42.00 -24.00 -35.77
C GLY A 219 -42.73 -23.81 -34.42
N GLY A 220 -43.66 -22.86 -34.31
CA GLY A 220 -44.43 -22.52 -33.08
C GLY A 220 -45.59 -23.50 -32.78
N PRO A 221 -46.75 -23.12 -32.18
CA PRO A 221 -47.16 -21.86 -31.49
C PRO A 221 -48.07 -22.15 -30.23
N PRO A 222 -49.09 -21.36 -29.80
CA PRO A 222 -49.17 -19.92 -29.42
C PRO A 222 -49.80 -19.68 -28.01
N GLY A 223 -49.72 -18.43 -27.51
CA GLY A 223 -50.69 -17.84 -26.57
C GLY A 223 -50.11 -17.43 -25.22
N GLY A 224 -50.41 -16.26 -24.64
CA GLY A 224 -51.29 -15.16 -25.04
C GLY A 224 -51.33 -14.11 -23.91
N GLY A 225 -51.85 -12.92 -24.22
CA GLY A 225 -52.49 -12.06 -23.22
C GLY A 225 -51.84 -10.69 -22.94
N GLY A 226 -52.47 -9.65 -23.50
CA GLY A 226 -52.60 -8.29 -22.93
C GLY A 226 -51.34 -7.41 -23.00
N GLY A 227 -51.33 -6.19 -23.54
CA GLY A 227 -52.40 -5.22 -23.72
C GLY A 227 -52.04 -3.94 -22.95
N SER A 228 -52.13 -2.79 -23.65
CA SER A 228 -51.87 -1.40 -23.21
C SER A 228 -50.39 -0.97 -23.25
N GLY A 229 -49.99 0.14 -23.85
CA GLY A 229 -50.73 1.28 -24.39
C GLY A 229 -49.96 2.58 -24.04
N GLY A 230 -49.71 3.43 -25.04
CA GLY A 230 -49.12 4.78 -24.90
C GLY A 230 -47.58 4.77 -24.92
N GLY A 231 -46.84 5.47 -25.79
CA GLY A 231 -47.15 6.71 -26.50
C GLY A 231 -46.67 7.92 -25.69
N GLY A 232 -45.48 8.45 -25.97
CA GLY A 232 -45.01 9.69 -25.35
C GLY A 232 -43.54 10.01 -25.58
N ARG A 233 -43.27 10.87 -26.58
CA ARG A 233 -41.98 11.51 -26.86
C ARG A 233 -41.64 12.55 -25.78
N GLY A 234 -40.35 12.61 -25.43
CA GLY A 234 -39.61 13.86 -25.23
C GLY A 234 -39.72 14.55 -23.87
N GLY A 235 -38.58 14.84 -23.26
CA GLY A 235 -38.51 15.68 -22.06
C GLY A 235 -37.12 15.68 -21.44
N GLN A 236 -36.24 16.49 -22.02
CA GLN A 236 -34.93 16.85 -21.49
C GLN A 236 -35.11 17.60 -20.17
N SER A 237 -34.68 17.01 -19.06
CA SER A 237 -34.55 17.69 -17.77
C SER A 237 -33.20 17.34 -17.16
N GLN A 238 -32.44 18.40 -17.01
CA GLN A 238 -31.14 18.54 -16.39
C GLN A 238 -31.30 18.33 -14.88
N ASP A 239 -30.95 17.15 -14.38
CA ASP A 239 -30.84 16.92 -12.94
C ASP A 239 -29.36 16.80 -12.55
N GLN A 240 -28.95 17.83 -11.82
CA GLN A 240 -27.77 17.86 -10.98
C GLN A 240 -27.76 16.58 -10.14
N GLN A 241 -26.77 15.70 -10.36
CA GLN A 241 -26.46 14.67 -9.39
C GLN A 241 -26.08 15.37 -8.07
N PRO A 242 -26.81 15.15 -6.97
CA PRO A 242 -26.30 15.52 -5.66
C PRO A 242 -25.02 14.70 -5.39
N PRO A 243 -24.10 15.21 -4.55
CA PRO A 243 -22.96 14.42 -4.11
C PRO A 243 -23.50 13.14 -3.48
N MET A 244 -23.01 11.98 -3.92
CA MET A 244 -23.19 10.75 -3.16
C MET A 244 -22.46 10.94 -1.83
N ASP A 245 -23.19 11.29 -0.78
CA ASP A 245 -22.78 10.99 0.58
C ASP A 245 -22.54 9.48 0.64
N GLY A 246 -21.32 9.11 1.02
CA GLY A 246 -20.80 7.75 0.92
C GLY A 246 -21.68 6.74 1.65
N ASP A 247 -21.84 5.58 1.01
CA ASP A 247 -22.34 4.37 1.65
C ASP A 247 -21.48 4.09 2.89
N GLU A 248 -22.01 4.33 4.10
CA GLU A 248 -21.33 4.09 5.39
C GLU A 248 -20.91 2.62 5.59
N ASN A 249 -21.33 1.74 4.68
CA ASN A 249 -21.03 0.31 4.65
C ASN A 249 -20.04 -0.11 3.55
N GLY A 250 -19.53 0.84 2.76
CA GLY A 250 -18.49 0.57 1.76
C GLY A 250 -17.12 0.22 2.38
N PRO A 251 -16.22 -0.45 1.64
CA PRO A 251 -14.85 -0.68 2.10
C PRO A 251 -14.16 0.67 2.33
N VAL A 252 -13.46 0.81 3.46
CA VAL A 252 -12.66 2.02 3.76
C VAL A 252 -11.63 2.22 2.66
N VAL A 253 -11.68 3.35 1.95
CA VAL A 253 -10.69 3.68 0.91
C VAL A 253 -9.69 4.65 1.51
N ILE A 254 -8.41 4.27 1.53
CA ILE A 254 -7.35 5.19 1.89
C ILE A 254 -6.92 5.88 0.59
N ASP A 255 -6.96 7.21 0.56
CA ASP A 255 -6.33 8.06 -0.46
C ASP A 255 -5.89 9.37 0.19
N PHE A 256 -4.70 9.34 0.78
CA PHE A 256 -4.19 10.42 1.61
C PHE A 256 -2.79 10.85 1.18
N TRP A 257 -2.59 12.16 1.02
CA TRP A 257 -1.29 12.77 0.74
C TRP A 257 -0.92 13.73 1.85
N PHE A 258 0.34 13.67 2.27
CA PHE A 258 0.86 14.57 3.27
C PHE A 258 2.28 15.04 2.95
N ASP A 259 2.62 16.19 3.50
CA ASP A 259 3.94 16.79 3.39
C ASP A 259 4.93 16.05 4.30
N ALA A 260 6.02 15.58 3.71
CA ALA A 260 7.12 14.91 4.39
C ALA A 260 8.42 15.66 4.13
N HIS A 261 8.39 16.99 4.34
CA HIS A 261 9.53 17.87 4.09
C HIS A 261 10.73 17.51 4.97
N MET A 262 11.85 17.13 4.33
CA MET A 262 13.08 16.68 4.97
C MET A 262 14.30 17.40 4.39
#